data_AF-A2Y042-F1
#
_entry.id   AF-A2Y042-F1
#
_cell.length_a   1.000
_cell.length_b   1.000
_cell.length_c   1.000
_cell.angle_alpha   90.00
_cell.angle_beta   90.00
_cell.angle_gamma   90.00
#
_symmetry.space_group_name_H-M   'P 1'
#
loop_
_entity.id
_entity.type
_entity.pdbx_description
1 polymer ?
#
loop_
_entity_poly.entity_id
_entity_poly.type
_entity_poly.pdbx_seq_one_letter_code
_entity_poly.pdbx_strand_id
1 'polypeptide(L)'
;MNATFAAALKKLCPPPASGGGGRAVSNNQVTDPNVLSNQYFKNVAAGEVMFTSDQTLTSRDDTKAMVDDNAANPVAWMARFAAAMVKMGGVEVLTGNAGEVRKVCFATNTAS
;
A
#
# COMPACT_ATOMS: atom_id res chain seq x y z
N MET A 1 -15.69 7.77 -0.21
CA MET A 1 -15.85 6.33 -0.53
C MET A 1 -17.09 6.16 -1.39
N ASN A 2 -16.96 5.36 -2.45
CA ASN A 2 -18.06 4.96 -3.33
C ASN A 2 -19.18 4.26 -2.52
N ALA A 3 -20.45 4.64 -2.78
CA ALA A 3 -21.58 4.16 -1.99
C ALA A 3 -21.85 2.64 -2.15
N THR A 4 -21.69 2.11 -3.36
CA THR A 4 -21.85 0.67 -3.65
C THR A 4 -20.75 -0.12 -2.96
N PHE A 5 -19.52 0.34 -3.06
CA PHE A 5 -18.37 -0.28 -2.37
C PHE A 5 -18.55 -0.24 -0.85
N ALA A 6 -18.98 0.89 -0.28
CA ALA A 6 -19.26 1.03 1.14
C ALA A 6 -20.37 0.07 1.61
N ALA A 7 -21.43 -0.11 0.83
CA ALA A 7 -22.50 -1.06 1.14
C ALA A 7 -22.02 -2.52 1.13
N ALA A 8 -21.12 -2.88 0.21
CA ALA A 8 -20.48 -4.19 0.18
C ALA A 8 -19.59 -4.42 1.41
N LEU A 9 -18.75 -3.44 1.77
CA LEU A 9 -17.89 -3.51 2.95
C LEU A 9 -18.69 -3.67 4.25
N LYS A 10 -19.80 -2.95 4.41
CA LYS A 10 -20.66 -3.08 5.61
C LYS A 10 -21.21 -4.49 5.80
N LYS A 11 -21.41 -5.26 4.72
CA LYS A 11 -21.82 -6.67 4.80
C LYS A 11 -20.67 -7.59 5.23
N LEU A 12 -19.44 -7.26 4.82
CA LEU A 12 -18.23 -8.03 5.17
C LEU A 12 -17.70 -7.69 6.57
N CYS A 13 -17.90 -6.45 7.00
CA CYS A 13 -17.44 -5.88 8.24
C CYS A 13 -18.65 -5.41 9.06
N PRO A 14 -19.42 -6.33 9.67
CA PRO A 14 -20.47 -5.94 10.60
C PRO A 14 -19.86 -5.17 11.78
N PRO A 15 -20.65 -4.34 12.50
CA PRO A 15 -20.19 -3.70 13.72
C PRO A 15 -19.58 -4.73 14.68
N PRO A 16 -18.45 -4.43 15.32
CA PRO A 16 -17.78 -5.39 16.18
C PRO A 16 -18.72 -5.83 17.31
N ALA A 17 -18.95 -7.14 17.43
CA ALA A 17 -19.45 -7.73 18.66
C ALA A 17 -18.33 -7.66 19.72
N SER A 18 -18.68 -7.72 21.00
CA SER A 18 -17.83 -7.47 22.18
C SER A 18 -16.60 -8.38 22.37
N GLY A 19 -16.14 -9.07 21.33
CA GLY A 19 -14.92 -9.85 21.27
C GLY A 19 -14.35 -9.74 19.86
N GLY A 20 -13.22 -9.05 19.72
CA GLY A 20 -12.58 -8.78 18.43
C GLY A 20 -12.42 -10.06 17.59
N GLY A 21 -12.73 -9.93 16.30
CA GLY A 21 -12.71 -11.04 15.34
C GLY A 21 -13.36 -10.59 14.04
N GLY A 22 -12.58 -9.90 13.19
CA GLY A 22 -13.05 -9.47 11.86
C GLY A 22 -12.66 -10.47 10.78
N ARG A 23 -13.51 -10.64 9.76
CA ARG A 23 -13.12 -11.32 8.52
C ARG A 23 -12.00 -10.53 7.85
N ALA A 24 -10.94 -11.21 7.40
CA ALA A 24 -9.93 -10.60 6.55
C ALA A 24 -10.58 -10.14 5.24
N VAL A 25 -10.42 -8.86 4.90
CA VAL A 25 -10.90 -8.27 3.65
C VAL A 25 -9.69 -7.76 2.88
N SER A 26 -9.67 -7.98 1.56
CA SER A 26 -8.64 -7.38 0.72
C SER A 26 -8.80 -5.86 0.73
N ASN A 27 -7.74 -5.16 1.14
CA ASN A 27 -7.70 -3.69 1.19
C ASN A 27 -7.79 -3.05 -0.21
N ASN A 28 -7.39 -3.78 -1.25
CA ASN A 28 -7.40 -3.31 -2.62
C ASN A 28 -7.88 -4.45 -3.54
N GLN A 29 -9.07 -4.30 -4.11
CA GLN A 29 -9.62 -5.30 -5.03
C GLN A 29 -8.88 -5.22 -6.37
N VAL A 30 -8.20 -6.29 -6.76
CA VAL A 30 -7.44 -6.37 -8.01
C VAL A 30 -7.93 -7.54 -8.85
N THR A 31 -7.81 -7.41 -10.17
CA THR A 31 -8.20 -8.49 -11.10
C THR A 31 -7.30 -9.71 -10.95
N ASP A 32 -6.00 -9.50 -10.71
CA ASP A 32 -5.03 -10.55 -10.43
C ASP A 32 -4.24 -10.21 -9.16
N PRO A 33 -4.41 -10.98 -8.06
CA PRO A 33 -3.69 -10.74 -6.81
C PRO A 33 -2.18 -11.02 -6.90
N ASN A 34 -1.71 -11.69 -7.94
CA ASN A 34 -0.29 -12.00 -8.16
C ASN A 34 0.43 -10.94 -9.02
N VAL A 35 -0.29 -9.94 -9.52
CA VAL A 35 0.27 -8.90 -10.38
C VAL A 35 0.25 -7.55 -9.67
N LEU A 36 1.44 -6.99 -9.47
CA LEU A 36 1.60 -5.60 -9.06
C LEU A 36 1.23 -4.69 -10.25
N SER A 37 0.02 -4.14 -10.22
CA SER A 37 -0.53 -3.30 -11.28
C SER A 37 -0.95 -1.92 -10.77
N ASN A 38 -1.24 -1.01 -11.69
CA ASN A 38 -1.77 0.32 -11.35
C ASN A 38 -3.27 0.32 -11.00
N GLN A 39 -3.90 -0.86 -10.86
CA GLN A 39 -5.32 -0.99 -10.50
C GLN A 39 -5.62 -0.30 -9.16
N TYR A 40 -4.66 -0.27 -8.23
CA TYR A 40 -4.76 0.52 -7.00
C TYR A 40 -5.17 1.98 -7.29
N PHE A 41 -4.50 2.66 -8.22
CA PHE A 41 -4.79 4.07 -8.53
C PHE A 41 -6.14 4.23 -9.22
N LYS A 42 -6.57 3.27 -10.04
CA LYS A 42 -7.93 3.23 -10.61
C LYS A 42 -8.98 3.13 -9.52
N ASN A 43 -8.75 2.29 -8.50
CA ASN A 43 -9.65 2.12 -7.37
C ASN A 43 -9.69 3.39 -6.49
N VAL A 44 -8.54 4.04 -6.26
CA VAL A 44 -8.47 5.33 -5.55
C VAL A 44 -9.34 6.39 -6.27
N ALA A 45 -9.20 6.50 -7.60
CA ALA A 45 -9.98 7.42 -8.42
C ALA A 45 -11.49 7.11 -8.40
N ALA A 46 -11.86 5.82 -8.39
CA ALA A 46 -13.25 5.36 -8.29
C ALA A 46 -13.84 5.47 -6.87
N GLY A 47 -13.02 5.78 -5.86
CA GLY A 47 -13.40 5.81 -4.46
C GLY A 47 -13.63 4.43 -3.84
N GLU A 48 -12.98 3.41 -4.39
CA GLU A 48 -13.11 1.98 -4.06
C GLU A 48 -11.90 1.47 -3.24
N VAL A 49 -11.41 2.30 -2.32
CA VAL A 49 -10.33 1.98 -1.38
C VAL A 49 -10.84 2.07 0.06
N MET A 50 -10.30 1.23 0.96
CA MET A 50 -10.82 1.11 2.33
C MET A 50 -10.21 2.11 3.31
N PHE A 51 -8.90 2.38 3.21
CA PHE A 51 -8.23 3.25 4.16
C PHE A 51 -8.44 4.73 3.85
N THR A 52 -8.66 5.52 4.90
CA THR A 52 -8.71 6.98 4.79
C THR A 52 -7.43 7.54 4.18
N SER A 53 -6.26 6.97 4.50
CA SER A 53 -4.98 7.38 3.92
C SER A 53 -4.94 7.24 2.40
N ASP A 54 -5.57 6.20 1.85
CA ASP A 54 -5.63 5.97 0.40
C ASP A 54 -6.54 7.00 -0.28
N GLN A 55 -7.75 7.20 0.25
CA GLN A 55 -8.69 8.17 -0.33
C GLN A 55 -8.17 9.61 -0.21
N THR A 56 -7.40 9.92 0.83
CA THR A 56 -6.82 11.25 1.07
C THR A 56 -5.87 11.68 -0.05
N LEU A 57 -5.31 10.74 -0.84
CA LEU A 57 -4.53 11.06 -2.04
C LEU A 57 -5.31 11.89 -3.07
N THR A 58 -6.65 11.89 -3.01
CA THR A 58 -7.51 12.69 -3.89
C THR A 58 -7.95 14.03 -3.29
N SER A 59 -7.53 14.35 -2.06
CA SER A 59 -7.99 15.53 -1.32
C SER A 59 -7.29 16.84 -1.71
N ARG A 60 -6.13 16.76 -2.35
CA ARG A 60 -5.37 17.90 -2.87
C ARG A 60 -5.15 17.74 -4.37
N ASP A 61 -5.12 18.85 -5.09
CA ASP A 61 -4.99 18.86 -6.55
C ASP A 61 -3.68 18.23 -7.04
N ASP A 62 -2.59 18.46 -6.33
CA ASP A 62 -1.26 17.92 -6.66
C ASP A 62 -1.23 16.39 -6.59
N THR A 63 -1.67 15.82 -5.47
CA THR A 63 -1.71 14.37 -5.28
C THR A 63 -2.80 13.72 -6.13
N LYS A 64 -3.93 14.40 -6.35
CA LYS A 64 -4.99 13.91 -7.23
C LYS A 64 -4.51 13.77 -8.68
N ALA A 65 -3.77 14.75 -9.19
CA ALA A 65 -3.20 14.68 -10.53
C ALA A 65 -2.24 13.47 -10.67
N MET A 66 -1.45 13.18 -9.64
CA MET A 66 -0.60 11.99 -9.62
C MET A 66 -1.39 10.68 -9.59
N VAL A 67 -2.52 10.63 -8.87
CA VAL A 67 -3.43 9.48 -8.87
C VAL A 67 -3.97 9.23 -10.28
N ASP A 68 -4.49 10.28 -10.93
CA ASP A 68 -5.08 10.19 -12.25
C ASP A 68 -4.05 9.74 -13.30
N ASP A 69 -2.82 10.30 -13.26
CA ASP A 69 -1.75 9.91 -14.17
C ASP A 69 -1.25 8.47 -13.95
N ASN A 70 -1.08 8.06 -12.68
CA ASN A 70 -0.70 6.68 -12.37
C ASN A 70 -1.80 5.68 -12.75
N ALA A 71 -3.08 6.04 -12.66
CA ALA A 71 -4.21 5.22 -13.10
C ALA A 71 -4.25 5.07 -14.63
N ALA A 72 -3.88 6.13 -15.38
CA ALA A 72 -3.89 6.16 -16.83
C ALA A 72 -2.67 5.46 -17.47
N ASN A 73 -1.49 5.57 -16.86
CA ASN A 73 -0.24 5.11 -17.45
C ASN A 73 0.47 4.04 -16.60
N PRO A 74 0.21 2.74 -16.83
CA PRO A 74 0.81 1.67 -16.03
C PRO A 74 2.34 1.58 -16.17
N VAL A 75 2.88 1.92 -17.34
CA VAL A 75 4.34 1.88 -17.59
C VAL A 75 5.05 2.99 -16.81
N ALA A 76 4.53 4.22 -16.89
CA ALA A 76 5.09 5.35 -16.15
C ALA A 76 4.95 5.15 -14.63
N TRP A 77 3.81 4.64 -14.17
CA TRP A 77 3.62 4.28 -12.78
C TRP A 77 4.68 3.27 -12.31
N MET A 78 4.90 2.19 -13.05
CA MET A 78 5.88 1.16 -12.67
C MET A 78 7.31 1.73 -12.60
N ALA A 79 7.68 2.59 -13.56
CA ALA A 79 8.98 3.26 -13.54
C ALA A 79 9.16 4.16 -12.29
N ARG A 80 8.12 4.92 -11.93
CA ARG A 80 8.13 5.75 -10.71
C ARG A 80 8.17 4.90 -9.44
N PHE A 81 7.42 3.80 -9.42
CA PHE A 81 7.42 2.87 -8.29
C PHE A 81 8.81 2.27 -8.07
N ALA A 82 9.48 1.81 -9.13
CA ALA A 82 10.85 1.30 -9.06
C ALA A 82 11.83 2.36 -8.52
N ALA A 83 11.77 3.59 -9.04
CA ALA A 83 12.61 4.69 -8.56
C ALA A 83 12.33 5.03 -7.08
N ALA A 84 11.06 5.02 -6.67
CA ALA A 84 10.66 5.27 -5.29
C ALA A 84 11.19 4.18 -4.33
N MET A 85 11.14 2.91 -4.73
CA MET A 85 11.67 1.79 -3.94
C MET A 85 13.19 1.86 -3.77
N VAL A 86 13.93 2.24 -4.82
CA VAL A 86 15.38 2.50 -4.71
C VAL A 86 15.66 3.64 -3.75
N LYS A 87 14.92 4.75 -3.86
CA LYS A 87 15.06 5.90 -2.95
C LYS A 87 14.75 5.52 -1.51
N MET A 88 13.69 4.76 -1.26
CA MET A 88 13.29 4.28 0.06
C MET A 88 14.35 3.35 0.66
N GLY A 89 14.98 2.49 -0.16
CA GLY A 89 16.04 1.59 0.28
C GLY A 89 17.34 2.30 0.72
N GLY A 90 17.47 3.60 0.47
CA GLY A 90 18.61 4.41 0.91
C GLY A 90 18.40 5.17 2.23
N VAL A 91 17.23 5.04 2.87
CA VAL A 91 16.94 5.77 4.12
C VAL A 91 17.73 5.15 5.28
N GLU A 92 18.57 5.98 5.92
CA GLU A 92 19.26 5.67 7.19
C GLU A 92 20.03 4.33 7.22
N VAL A 93 20.63 3.97 6.08
CA VAL A 93 21.38 2.71 5.94
C VAL A 93 22.68 2.72 6.75
N LEU A 94 23.04 1.58 7.34
CA LEU A 94 24.34 1.35 7.95
C LEU A 94 25.36 0.98 6.88
N THR A 95 26.47 1.71 6.81
CA THR A 95 27.52 1.53 5.80
C THR A 95 28.91 1.42 6.43
N GLY A 96 29.87 0.85 5.69
CA GLY A 96 31.25 0.68 6.18
C GLY A 96 31.29 -0.27 7.37
N ASN A 97 31.85 0.18 8.49
CA ASN A 97 31.96 -0.63 9.71
C ASN A 97 30.80 -0.41 10.70
N ALA A 98 29.75 0.31 10.31
CA ALA A 98 28.57 0.49 11.15
C ALA A 98 27.65 -0.74 11.08
N GLY A 99 27.23 -1.26 12.24
CA GLY A 99 26.38 -2.45 12.33
C GLY A 99 27.14 -3.77 12.19
N GLU A 100 26.46 -4.80 11.67
CA GLU A 100 27.01 -6.13 11.45
C GLU A 100 26.32 -6.85 10.29
N VAL A 101 27.02 -7.79 9.66
CA VAL A 101 26.38 -8.79 8.79
C VAL A 101 25.87 -9.92 9.68
N ARG A 102 24.56 -9.99 9.88
CA ARG A 102 23.93 -10.99 10.75
C ARG A 102 24.06 -12.39 10.15
N LYS A 103 24.50 -13.34 10.98
CA LYS A 103 24.49 -14.78 10.62
C LYS A 103 23.08 -15.35 10.60
N VAL A 104 22.19 -14.80 11.43
CA VAL A 104 20.79 -15.19 11.59
C VAL A 104 19.95 -13.92 11.68
N CYS A 105 18.99 -13.71 10.78
CA CYS A 105 18.30 -12.42 10.64
C CYS A 105 17.56 -11.95 11.92
N PHE A 106 17.06 -12.90 12.72
CA PHE A 106 16.26 -12.64 13.92
C PHE A 106 17.08 -12.45 15.20
N ALA A 107 18.42 -12.53 15.14
CA ALA A 107 19.28 -12.36 16.31
C ALA A 107 20.52 -11.52 15.95
N THR A 108 21.05 -10.79 16.93
CA THR A 108 22.37 -10.16 16.82
C THR A 108 23.46 -11.21 16.95
N ASN A 109 24.63 -10.98 16.36
CA ASN A 109 25.76 -11.88 16.57
C ASN A 109 26.22 -11.81 18.04
N THR A 110 26.62 -12.94 18.61
CA THR A 110 27.23 -13.00 19.94
C THR A 110 28.73 -12.75 19.84
N ALA A 111 29.29 -11.99 20.77
CA ALA A 111 30.73 -11.94 20.97
C ALA A 111 31.24 -13.34 21.34
N SER A 112 32.37 -13.75 20.76
CA SER A 112 33.08 -14.97 21.16
C SER A 112 34.02 -14.67 22.32
#